data_AF-A0A651GUU2-F1
#
_entry.id   AF-A0A651GUU2-F1
#
_cell.length_a   1.000
_cell.length_b   1.000
_cell.length_c   1.000
_cell.angle_alpha   90.00
_cell.angle_beta   90.00
_cell.angle_gamma   90.00
#
_symmetry.space_group_name_H-M   'P 1'
#
loop_
_entity.id
_entity.type
_entity.pdbx_description
1 polymer ?
#
loop_
_entity_poly.entity_id
_entity_poly.type
_entity_poly.pdbx_seq_one_letter_code
_entity_poly.pdbx_strand_id
1 'polypeptide(L)' 'MDYIVNPLGNLIVWTFDNLLVPIGDLGAMNPNNLFIVLGFFGLFYWLRAQSKYNKQAEESGTLK' A
#
# COMPACT_ATOMS: atom_id res chain seq x y z
N MET A 1 22.37 -14.64 28.44
CA MET A 1 21.64 -14.49 27.16
C MET A 1 20.18 -14.09 27.38
N ASP A 2 19.56 -14.58 28.46
CA ASP A 2 18.14 -14.33 28.79
C ASP A 2 17.76 -12.87 29.03
N TYR A 3 18.69 -12.04 29.54
CA TYR A 3 18.43 -10.62 29.82
C TYR A 3 18.32 -9.72 28.57
N ILE A 4 18.71 -10.22 27.40
CA ILE A 4 18.60 -9.48 26.13
C ILE A 4 17.59 -10.15 25.21
N VAL A 5 17.62 -11.48 25.12
CA VAL A 5 16.75 -12.24 24.23
C VAL A 5 15.29 -12.15 24.67
N ASN A 6 15.00 -12.26 25.98
CA ASN A 6 13.62 -12.22 26.46
C ASN A 6 12.96 -10.84 26.31
N PRO A 7 13.61 -9.71 26.67
CA PRO A 7 13.02 -8.39 26.42
C PRO A 7 12.78 -8.09 24.94
N LEU A 8 13.72 -8.49 24.07
CA LEU A 8 13.56 -8.32 22.62
C LEU A 8 12.43 -9.20 22.07
N GLY A 9 12.35 -10.47 22.50
CA GLY A 9 11.27 -11.37 22.14
C GLY A 9 9.90 -10.83 22.58
N ASN A 10 9.82 -10.35 23.83
CA ASN A 10 8.59 -9.75 24.36
C ASN A 10 8.19 -8.49 23.59
N LEU A 11 9.15 -7.65 23.19
CA LEU A 11 8.88 -6.46 22.38
C LEU A 11 8.32 -6.84 20.99
N ILE A 12 8.89 -7.87 20.36
CA ILE A 12 8.42 -8.37 19.07
C ILE A 12 6.99 -8.91 19.22
N VAL A 13 6.76 -9.83 20.16
CA VAL A 13 5.43 -10.40 20.42
C VAL A 13 4.41 -9.29 20.73
N TRP A 14 4.77 -8.35 21.61
CA TRP A 14 3.93 -7.21 21.93
C TRP A 14 3.55 -6.39 20.69
N THR A 15 4.50 -6.17 19.78
CA THR A 15 4.27 -5.44 18.52
C THR A 15 3.25 -6.18 17.64
N PHE A 16 3.34 -7.50 17.55
CA PHE A 16 2.37 -8.28 16.78
C PHE A 16 0.98 -8.24 17.44
N ASP A 17 0.90 -8.53 18.74
CA ASP A 17 -0.37 -8.68 19.45
C ASP A 17 -1.12 -7.35 19.60
N ASN A 18 -0.41 -6.24 19.77
CA ASN A 18 -1.03 -4.95 20.11
C ASN A 18 -1.09 -3.98 18.94
N LEU A 19 -0.32 -4.21 17.88
CA LEU A 19 -0.25 -3.30 16.74
C LEU A 19 -0.60 -4.00 15.43
N LEU A 20 0.18 -5.00 15.01
CA LEU A 20 0.03 -5.57 13.67
C LEU A 20 -1.24 -6.40 13.49
N VAL A 21 -1.56 -7.28 14.43
CA VAL A 21 -2.77 -8.11 14.39
C VAL A 21 -4.04 -7.23 14.49
N PRO A 22 -4.16 -6.31 15.48
CA PRO A 22 -5.31 -5.43 15.55
C PRO A 22 -5.51 -4.57 14.30
N ILE A 23 -4.43 -4.07 13.69
CA ILE A 23 -4.50 -3.31 12.43
C ILE A 23 -4.99 -4.20 11.27
N GLY A 24 -4.55 -5.45 11.21
CA GLY A 24 -5.01 -6.43 10.22
C GLY A 24 -6.50 -6.76 10.37
N ASP A 25 -7.00 -6.76 11.60
CA ASP A 25 -8.37 -7.12 11.97
C ASP A 25 -9.35 -5.94 12.00
N LEU A 26 -8.95 -4.75 11.53
CA LEU A 26 -9.83 -3.56 11.38
C LEU A 26 -10.97 -3.72 10.34
N GLY A 27 -11.28 -4.95 9.93
CA GLY A 27 -12.33 -5.28 8.98
C GLY A 27 -12.13 -4.57 7.63
N ALA A 28 -13.14 -3.81 7.20
CA ALA A 28 -13.10 -3.10 5.92
C ALA A 28 -11.98 -2.04 5.83
N MET A 29 -11.49 -1.54 6.96
CA MET A 29 -10.45 -0.49 7.02
C MET A 29 -9.03 -1.06 7.21
N ASN A 30 -8.84 -2.38 7.08
CA ASN A 30 -7.50 -2.94 7.18
C ASN A 30 -6.58 -2.43 6.05
N PRO A 31 -5.25 -2.45 6.23
CA PRO A 31 -4.31 -1.93 5.25
C PRO A 31 -4.45 -2.57 3.88
N ASN A 32 -4.73 -3.88 3.82
CA ASN A 32 -4.88 -4.61 2.55
C ASN A 32 -6.00 -4.01 1.70
N ASN A 33 -7.18 -3.82 2.28
CA ASN A 33 -8.32 -3.23 1.59
C ASN A 33 -8.04 -1.78 1.19
N LEU A 34 -7.38 -1.01 2.07
CA LEU A 34 -6.95 0.36 1.75
C LEU A 34 -6.03 0.40 0.53
N PHE A 35 -5.02 -0.47 0.46
CA PHE A 35 -4.11 -0.54 -0.69
C PHE A 35 -4.81 -1.03 -1.96
N ILE A 36 -5.75 -1.97 -1.87
CA ILE A 36 -6.56 -2.40 -3.01
C ILE A 36 -7.38 -1.23 -3.56
N VAL A 37 -8.07 -0.49 -2.69
CA VAL A 37 -8.87 0.67 -3.07
C VAL A 37 -8.00 1.75 -3.70
N LEU A 38 -6.87 2.09 -3.06
CA LEU A 38 -5.92 3.06 -3.59
C LEU A 38 -5.34 2.63 -4.93
N GLY A 39 -4.98 1.35 -5.09
CA GLY A 39 -4.48 0.79 -6.33
C GLY A 39 -5.53 0.84 -7.44
N PHE A 40 -6.78 0.50 -7.13
CA PHE A 40 -7.89 0.57 -8.08
C PHE A 40 -8.10 2.00 -8.56
N PHE A 41 -8.35 2.96 -7.67
CA PHE A 41 -8.56 4.36 -8.06
C PHE A 41 -7.33 4.97 -8.73
N GLY A 42 -6.13 4.63 -8.25
CA GLY A 42 -4.86 5.05 -8.83
C GLY A 42 -4.70 4.56 -10.27
N LEU A 43 -5.08 3.32 -10.57
CA LEU A 43 -5.05 2.77 -11.92
C LEU A 43 -6.01 3.50 -12.87
N PHE A 44 -7.26 3.76 -12.46
CA PHE A 44 -8.21 4.50 -13.31
C PHE A 44 -7.75 5.94 -13.56
N TYR A 45 -7.22 6.60 -12.52
CA TYR A 45 -6.64 7.92 -12.66
C TYR A 45 -5.46 7.89 -13.64
N TRP A 46 -4.56 6.91 -13.51
CA TRP A 46 -3.41 6.75 -14.39
C TRP A 46 -3.83 6.49 -15.83
N LEU A 47 -4.75 5.56 -16.09
CA LEU A 47 -5.24 5.28 -17.45
C LEU A 47 -5.87 6.52 -18.11
N ARG A 48 -6.61 7.33 -17.34
CA ARG A 48 -7.15 8.61 -17.83
C ARG A 48 -6.04 9.59 -18.20
N ALA A 49 -5.03 9.74 -17.33
CA ALA A 49 -3.89 10.61 -17.58
C ALA A 49 -3.07 10.12 -18.78
N GLN A 50 -2.81 8.83 -18.87
CA GLN A 50 -2.11 8.18 -19.98
C GLN A 50 -2.83 8.42 -21.30
N SER A 51 -4.16 8.22 -21.36
CA SER A 51 -4.93 8.52 -22.56
C SER A 51 -4.79 9.97 -23.01
N LYS A 52 -4.81 10.93 -22.06
CA LYS A 52 -4.60 12.35 -22.36
C LYS A 52 -3.21 12.60 -22.94
N TYR A 53 -2.16 12.05 -22.35
CA TYR A 53 -0.79 12.27 -22.79
C TYR A 53 -0.47 11.56 -24.11
N ASN A 54 -1.04 10.37 -24.36
CA ASN A 54 -0.91 9.69 -25.65
C ASN A 54 -1.50 10.55 -26.79
N LYS A 55 -2.69 11.14 -26.60
CA LYS A 55 -3.28 12.05 -27.60
C LYS A 55 -2.40 13.27 -27.87
N GLN A 56 -1.80 13.87 -26.83
CA GLN A 56 -0.89 14.99 -26.99
C GLN A 56 0.40 14.59 -27.74
N ALA A 57 0.92 13.39 -27.48
CA ALA A 57 2.09 12.86 -28.17
C ALA A 57 1.79 12.54 -29.64
N GLU A 58 0.59 12.05 -29.95
CA GLU A 58 0.09 11.87 -31.33
C GLU A 58 0.03 13.21 -32.07
N GLU A 59 -0.59 14.23 -31.47
CA GLU A 59 -0.71 15.57 -32.07
C GLU A 59 0.65 16.26 -32.28
N SER A 60 1.60 16.05 -31.37
CA SER A 60 2.94 16.65 -31.46
C SER A 60 3.94 15.84 -32.29
N GLY A 61 3.54 14.68 -32.82
CA GLY A 61 4.42 13.80 -33.59
C GLY A 61 5.56 13.18 -32.75
N THR A 62 5.41 13.14 -31.43
CA THR A 62 6.39 12.58 -30.49
C THR A 62 6.05 11.16 -30.04
N LEU A 63 4.87 10.66 -30.42
CA LEU A 63 4.51 9.25 -30.26
C LEU A 63 5.41 8.40 -31.17
N LYS A 64 6.12 7.43 -30.57
CA LYS A 64 6.97 6.46 -31.29
C LYS A 64 6.20 5.19 -31.61
#